data_AF-A0A0R2RF81-F1
#
_entry.id   AF-A0A0R2RF81-F1
#
_cell.length_a   1.000
_cell.length_b   1.000
_cell.length_c   1.000
_cell.angle_alpha   90.00
_cell.angle_beta   90.00
_cell.angle_gamma   90.00
#
_symmetry.space_group_name_H-M   'P 1'
#
loop_
_entity.id
_entity.type
_entity.pdbx_description
1 polymer ?
#
loop_
_entity_poly.entity_id
_entity_poly.type
_entity_poly.pdbx_seq_one_letter_code
_entity_poly.pdbx_strand_id
1 'polypeptide(L)'
;MLFYALILSVSALPSTRLQKIDSFFSLPNDKVMHLSVYTVFGFLLGALPYPSVALGMTGSLLGALDEQSQRLAPGREVSVRDWLADILGISLGLALRRRSR
;
A
#
# COMPACT_ATOMS: atom_id res chain seq x y z
N MET A 1 -7.20 5.41 9.16
CA MET A 1 -8.44 5.35 8.35
C MET A 1 -8.37 6.26 7.14
N LEU A 2 -8.20 7.58 7.29
CA LEU A 2 -8.08 8.50 6.14
C LEU A 2 -6.99 8.10 5.12
N PHE A 3 -5.79 7.74 5.60
CA PHE A 3 -4.71 7.32 4.71
C PHE A 3 -5.04 6.04 3.91
N TYR A 4 -5.73 5.07 4.52
CA TYR A 4 -6.13 3.87 3.81
C TYR A 4 -7.24 4.14 2.78
N ALA A 5 -8.16 5.05 3.07
CA ALA A 5 -9.14 5.52 2.08
C ALA A 5 -8.45 6.20 0.88
N LEU A 6 -7.34 6.92 1.11
CA LEU A 6 -6.54 7.49 0.05
C LEU A 6 -5.89 6.40 -0.82
N ILE A 7 -5.34 5.34 -0.22
CA ILE A 7 -4.80 4.17 -0.94
C ILE A 7 -5.87 3.60 -1.87
N LEU A 8 -7.04 3.24 -1.33
CA LEU A 8 -8.16 2.69 -2.11
C LEU A 8 -8.64 3.64 -3.22
N SER A 9 -8.62 4.95 -2.98
CA SER A 9 -9.01 5.95 -3.99
C SER A 9 -8.04 5.97 -5.18
N VAL A 10 -6.74 5.76 -4.94
CA VAL A 10 -5.74 5.63 -5.99
C VAL A 10 -5.88 4.28 -6.70
N SER A 11 -6.07 3.20 -5.96
CA SER A 11 -6.25 1.84 -6.50
C SER A 11 -7.52 1.69 -7.36
N ALA A 12 -8.54 2.51 -7.12
CA ALA A 12 -9.75 2.57 -7.93
C ALA A 12 -9.55 3.27 -9.29
N LEU A 13 -8.39 3.89 -9.54
CA LEU A 13 -8.12 4.54 -10.83
C LEU A 13 -7.92 3.49 -11.94
N PRO A 14 -8.55 3.66 -13.11
CA PRO A 14 -8.29 2.81 -14.27
C PRO A 14 -6.83 2.87 -14.71
N SER A 15 -6.29 1.80 -15.28
CA SER A 15 -4.89 1.76 -15.72
C SER A 15 -4.57 2.79 -16.80
N THR A 16 -5.53 3.17 -17.64
CA THR A 16 -5.38 4.25 -18.64
C THR A 16 -5.09 5.61 -18.00
N ARG A 17 -5.65 5.88 -16.81
CA ARG A 17 -5.37 7.12 -16.04
C ARG A 17 -3.96 7.08 -15.46
N LEU A 18 -3.52 5.93 -14.97
CA LEU A 18 -2.17 5.74 -14.44
C LEU A 18 -1.10 5.88 -15.54
N GLN A 19 -1.32 5.26 -16.70
CA GLN A 19 -0.43 5.40 -17.87
C GLN A 19 -0.33 6.86 -18.35
N LYS A 20 -1.46 7.58 -18.33
CA LYS A 20 -1.45 9.01 -18.66
C LYS A 20 -0.59 9.79 -17.66
N ILE A 21 -0.71 9.52 -16.35
CA ILE A 21 0.13 10.18 -15.35
C ILE A 21 1.61 9.85 -15.56
N ASP A 22 1.95 8.58 -15.79
CA ASP A 22 3.31 8.11 -16.06
C ASP A 22 3.95 8.81 -17.28
N SER A 23 3.14 9.06 -18.32
CA SER A 23 3.59 9.79 -19.51
C SER A 23 3.95 11.26 -19.25
N PHE A 24 3.39 11.89 -18.21
CA PHE A 24 3.73 13.26 -17.80
C PHE A 24 4.82 13.29 -16.73
N PHE A 25 4.78 12.35 -15.79
CA PHE A 25 5.69 12.21 -14.67
C PHE A 25 6.09 10.75 -14.57
N SER A 26 7.32 10.42 -14.96
CA SER A 26 7.82 9.04 -14.88
C SER A 26 7.64 8.49 -13.46
N LEU A 27 6.70 7.58 -13.32
CA LEU A 27 6.38 6.96 -12.05
C LEU A 27 7.43 5.91 -11.73
N PRO A 28 7.76 5.72 -10.44
CA PRO A 28 8.57 4.59 -10.03
C PRO A 28 7.91 3.27 -10.44
N ASN A 29 8.70 2.19 -10.42
CA ASN A 29 8.14 0.85 -10.59
C ASN A 29 6.99 0.61 -9.60
N ASP A 30 5.93 -0.06 -10.06
CA ASP A 30 4.72 -0.32 -9.28
C ASP A 30 5.04 -0.93 -7.89
N LYS A 31 5.97 -1.89 -7.82
CA LYS A 31 6.41 -2.50 -6.54
C LYS A 31 7.05 -1.51 -5.59
N VAL A 32 7.79 -0.53 -6.12
CA VAL A 32 8.42 0.53 -5.33
C VAL A 32 7.35 1.49 -4.82
N MET A 33 6.32 1.78 -5.62
CA MET A 33 5.17 2.58 -5.19
C MET A 33 4.42 1.87 -4.05
N HIS A 34 4.07 0.60 -4.23
CA HIS A 34 3.45 -0.26 -3.21
C HIS A 34 4.26 -0.28 -1.92
N LEU A 35 5.55 -0.64 -2.00
CA LEU A 35 6.47 -0.62 -0.86
C LEU A 35 6.48 0.75 -0.14
N SER A 36 6.55 1.85 -0.89
CA SER A 36 6.65 3.20 -0.32
C SER A 36 5.37 3.62 0.39
N VAL A 37 4.22 3.46 -0.26
CA VAL A 37 2.90 3.81 0.29
C VAL A 37 2.60 2.98 1.52
N TYR A 38 2.86 1.67 1.46
CA TYR A 38 2.63 0.78 2.59
C TYR A 38 3.67 0.92 3.70
N THR A 39 4.86 1.46 3.43
CA THR A 39 5.80 1.91 4.48
C THR A 39 5.21 3.04 5.30
N VAL A 40 4.65 4.06 4.64
CA VAL A 40 3.96 5.15 5.33
C VAL A 40 2.76 4.60 6.11
N PHE A 41 1.98 3.71 5.50
CA PHE A 41 0.84 3.08 6.18
C PHE A 41 1.26 2.30 7.43
N GLY A 42 2.28 1.45 7.33
CA GLY A 42 2.84 0.69 8.46
C GLY A 42 3.37 1.60 9.57
N PHE A 43 4.04 2.69 9.23
CA PHE A 43 4.51 3.67 10.20
C PHE A 43 3.35 4.31 10.99
N LEU A 44 2.27 4.68 10.28
CA LEU A 44 1.06 5.22 10.90
C LEU A 44 0.32 4.19 11.75
N LEU A 45 0.18 2.95 11.27
CA LEU A 45 -0.38 1.84 12.06
C LEU A 45 0.40 1.63 13.37
N GLY A 46 1.74 1.72 13.30
CA GLY A 46 2.61 1.61 14.45
C GLY A 46 2.43 2.71 15.50
N ALA A 47 1.60 3.74 15.28
CA ALA A 47 1.22 4.69 16.32
C ALA A 47 0.12 4.15 17.25
N LEU A 48 -0.60 3.11 16.83
CA LEU A 48 -1.67 2.50 17.63
C LEU A 48 -1.11 1.69 18.81
N PRO A 49 -1.89 1.54 19.90
CA PRO A 49 -1.47 0.82 21.10
C PRO A 49 -1.67 -0.70 20.98
N TYR A 50 -1.29 -1.30 19.85
CA TYR A 50 -1.41 -2.74 19.62
C TYR A 50 -0.05 -3.40 19.33
N PRO A 51 0.12 -4.71 19.58
CA PRO A 51 1.34 -5.43 19.23
C PRO A 51 1.62 -5.34 17.74
N SER A 52 2.88 -5.14 17.35
CA SER A 52 3.20 -4.93 15.92
C SER A 52 2.97 -6.17 15.06
N VAL A 53 2.94 -7.36 15.65
CA VAL A 53 2.52 -8.59 14.94
C VAL A 53 1.05 -8.50 14.52
N ALA A 54 0.17 -8.04 15.41
CA ALA A 54 -1.24 -7.82 15.08
C ALA A 54 -1.40 -6.71 14.04
N LEU A 55 -0.69 -5.59 14.21
CA LEU A 55 -0.71 -4.48 13.24
C LEU A 55 -0.18 -4.90 11.87
N GLY A 56 0.88 -5.72 11.83
CA GLY A 56 1.44 -6.27 10.60
C GLY A 56 0.46 -7.20 9.88
N MET A 57 -0.20 -8.10 10.62
CA MET A 57 -1.25 -8.96 10.05
C MET A 57 -2.44 -8.15 9.52
N THR A 58 -2.95 -7.18 10.29
CA THR A 58 -4.03 -6.31 9.84
C THR A 58 -3.61 -5.51 8.61
N GLY A 59 -2.42 -4.92 8.60
CA GLY A 59 -1.88 -4.21 7.45
C GLY A 59 -1.79 -5.12 6.22
N SER A 60 -1.28 -6.34 6.38
CA SER A 60 -1.16 -7.33 5.30
C SER A 60 -2.51 -7.70 4.71
N LEU A 61 -3.53 -7.93 5.55
CA LEU A 61 -4.90 -8.20 5.10
C LEU A 61 -5.49 -7.01 4.34
N LEU A 62 -5.23 -5.78 4.81
CA LEU A 62 -5.64 -4.57 4.11
C LEU A 62 -4.89 -4.37 2.78
N GLY A 63 -3.61 -4.76 2.68
CA GLY A 63 -2.88 -4.88 1.41
C GLY A 63 -3.56 -5.83 0.43
N ALA A 64 -3.91 -7.03 0.90
CA ALA A 64 -4.61 -8.00 0.07
C ALA A 64 -5.98 -7.47 -0.40
N LEU A 65 -6.72 -6.79 0.49
CA LEU A 65 -8.01 -6.18 0.16
C LEU A 65 -7.87 -5.04 -0.86
N ASP A 66 -6.84 -4.22 -0.75
CA ASP A 66 -6.54 -3.18 -1.75
C ASP A 66 -6.31 -3.82 -3.13
N GLU A 67 -5.44 -4.83 -3.21
CA GLU A 67 -5.20 -5.59 -4.44
C GLU A 67 -6.47 -6.24 -4.99
N GLN A 68 -7.32 -6.84 -4.14
CA GLN A 68 -8.60 -7.38 -4.61
C GLN A 68 -9.56 -6.29 -5.11
N SER A 69 -9.53 -5.10 -4.51
CA SER A 69 -10.38 -3.97 -4.91
C SER A 69 -10.08 -3.49 -6.33
N GLN A 70 -8.83 -3.66 -6.79
CA GLN A 70 -8.42 -3.27 -8.14
C GLN A 70 -9.11 -4.06 -9.25
N ARG A 71 -9.72 -5.23 -8.96
CA ARG A 71 -10.58 -5.94 -9.92
C ARG A 71 -11.76 -5.09 -10.42
N LEU A 72 -12.16 -4.09 -9.62
CA LEU A 72 -13.23 -3.17 -9.94
C LEU A 72 -12.74 -2.01 -10.84
N ALA A 73 -11.43 -1.80 -10.95
CA ALA A 73 -10.83 -0.76 -11.76
C ALA A 73 -10.46 -1.30 -13.16
N PRO A 74 -11.02 -0.74 -14.24
CA PRO A 74 -10.76 -1.22 -15.59
C PRO A 74 -9.27 -1.25 -15.95
N GLY A 75 -8.81 -2.42 -16.37
CA GLY A 75 -7.44 -2.65 -16.84
C GLY A 75 -6.37 -2.65 -15.75
N ARG A 76 -6.73 -2.62 -14.46
CA ARG A 76 -5.78 -2.93 -13.38
C ARG A 76 -5.58 -4.44 -13.27
N GLU A 77 -4.39 -4.83 -12.86
CA GLU A 77 -4.03 -6.23 -12.62
C GLU A 77 -3.86 -6.46 -11.13
N VAL A 78 -4.44 -7.56 -10.63
CA VAL A 78 -4.21 -8.01 -9.25
C VAL A 78 -2.92 -8.80 -9.21
N SER A 79 -2.05 -8.47 -8.27
CA SER A 79 -0.69 -8.99 -8.23
C SER A 79 -0.28 -9.40 -6.83
N VAL A 80 0.00 -10.70 -6.68
CA VAL A 80 0.59 -11.25 -5.45
C VAL A 80 1.94 -10.59 -5.15
N ARG A 81 2.68 -10.15 -6.18
CA ARG A 81 3.98 -9.50 -5.99
C ARG A 81 3.84 -8.11 -5.39
N ASP A 82 2.78 -7.39 -5.73
CA ASP A 82 2.52 -6.06 -5.19
C ASP A 82 1.98 -6.18 -3.76
N TRP A 83 1.15 -7.18 -3.48
CA TRP A 83 0.81 -7.53 -2.09
C TRP A 83 2.03 -7.90 -1.23
N LEU A 84 3.02 -8.63 -1.77
CA LEU A 84 4.28 -8.89 -1.06
C LEU A 84 5.06 -7.60 -0.82
N ALA A 85 5.06 -6.66 -1.76
CA ALA A 85 5.67 -5.35 -1.57
C ALA A 85 4.96 -4.55 -0.46
N ASP A 86 3.64 -4.65 -0.37
CA ASP A 86 2.85 -4.05 0.72
C ASP A 86 3.27 -4.61 2.08
N ILE A 87 3.40 -5.94 2.20
CA ILE A 87 3.83 -6.61 3.44
C ILE A 87 5.22 -6.12 3.86
N LEU A 88 6.16 -6.05 2.92
CA LEU A 88 7.50 -5.53 3.18
C LEU A 88 7.45 -4.06 3.62
N GLY A 89 6.61 -3.25 2.97
CA GLY A 89 6.41 -1.85 3.30
C GLY A 89 5.87 -1.70 4.72
N ILE A 90 4.79 -2.39 5.06
CA ILE A 90 4.19 -2.39 6.40
C ILE A 90 5.24 -2.78 7.45
N SER A 91 6.00 -3.85 7.19
CA SER A 91 7.04 -4.34 8.09
C SER A 91 8.12 -3.28 8.33
N LEU A 92 8.58 -2.62 7.26
CA LEU A 92 9.55 -1.53 7.34
C LEU A 92 8.99 -0.34 8.11
N GLY A 93 7.76 0.09 7.81
CA GLY A 93 7.09 1.20 8.50
C GLY A 93 6.93 0.96 9.99
N LEU A 94 6.53 -0.26 10.39
CA LEU A 94 6.43 -0.66 11.79
C LEU A 94 7.80 -0.67 12.47
N ALA A 95 8.85 -1.16 11.80
CA ALA A 95 10.21 -1.14 12.32
C ALA A 95 10.73 0.29 12.54
N LEU A 96 10.52 1.18 11.57
CA LEU A 96 10.88 2.59 11.67
C LEU A 96 10.15 3.25 12.84
N ARG A 97 8.85 3.01 12.99
CA ARG A 97 8.04 3.58 14.07
C ARG A 97 8.50 3.10 15.45
N ARG A 98 8.90 1.83 15.59
CA ARG A 98 9.47 1.31 16.84
C ARG A 98 10.76 2.01 17.23
N ARG A 99 11.61 2.35 16.25
CA ARG A 99 12.89 3.04 16.48
C ARG A 99 12.71 4.52 16.86
N SER A 100 11.61 5.14 16.45
CA SER A 100 11.28 6.53 16.76
C SER A 100 10.55 6.72 18.09
N ARG A 101 10.28 5.65 18.83
CA ARG A 101 9.73 5.69 20.19
C ARG A 101 10.86 5.61 21.20
#